data_AF-A0A961AVC4-F1
#
_entry.id   AF-A0A961AVC4-F1
#
_cell.length_a   1.000
_cell.length_b   1.000
_cell.length_c   1.000
_cell.angle_alpha   90.00
_cell.angle_beta   90.00
_cell.angle_gamma   90.00
#
_symmetry.space_group_name_H-M   'P 1'
#
loop_
_entity.id
_entity.type
_entity.pdbx_description
1 polymer ?
#
loop_
_entity_poly.entity_id
_entity_poly.type
_entity_poly.pdbx_seq_one_letter_code
_entity_poly.pdbx_strand_id
1 'polypeptide(L)'
;MIALPAELPFIRISQENLALCEPAWLQQTLKNAANAAEVPEWLAEDVSKGVECYLKNHYPGTVIEVGDLFDRIRSTLHNLGLNDLADHLDDCPPPIRISLTELARKAGPGFELGFFQLLQRQFHAAADGGARQLVCYGLRTCVKRLATAEKWSPRCRKLEAEIRDFLQQQHRTLCDDIPDLRLAIN
;
A
#
# COMPACT_ATOMS: atom_id res chain seq x y z
N MET A 1 15.11 17.01 -9.30
CA MET A 1 14.11 15.93 -9.38
C MET A 1 12.76 16.58 -9.13
N ILE A 2 11.97 16.79 -10.18
CA ILE A 2 10.68 17.47 -10.09
C ILE A 2 9.67 16.37 -9.81
N ALA A 3 9.19 16.25 -8.58
CA ALA A 3 8.08 15.35 -8.28
C ALA A 3 6.85 15.92 -8.98
N LEU A 4 6.24 15.15 -9.89
CA LEU A 4 4.89 15.44 -10.36
C LEU A 4 4.01 15.56 -9.10
N PRO A 5 3.12 16.56 -9.00
CA PRO A 5 2.16 16.60 -7.91
C PRO A 5 1.39 15.29 -7.98
N ALA A 6 1.44 14.48 -6.91
CA ALA A 6 0.49 13.39 -6.80
C ALA A 6 -0.89 14.06 -6.83
N GLU A 7 -1.71 13.78 -7.86
CA GLU A 7 -3.02 14.42 -7.99
C GLU A 7 -3.92 14.08 -6.79
N LEU A 8 -3.69 12.93 -6.16
CA LEU A 8 -4.39 12.46 -4.96
C LEU A 8 -3.48 12.43 -3.73
N PRO A 9 -4.04 12.63 -2.52
CA PRO A 9 -3.27 12.58 -1.29
C PRO A 9 -2.72 11.17 -1.01
N PHE A 10 -1.65 11.11 -0.23
CA PHE A 10 -1.18 9.86 0.35
C PHE A 10 -2.09 9.44 1.50
N ILE A 11 -2.30 8.13 1.65
CA ILE A 11 -3.05 7.55 2.74
C ILE A 11 -2.06 7.06 3.79
N ARG A 12 -2.15 7.58 5.01
CA ARG A 12 -1.40 7.06 6.15
C ARG A 12 -2.13 5.86 6.73
N ILE A 13 -1.42 4.74 6.77
CA ILE A 13 -1.91 3.47 7.29
C ILE A 13 -1.29 3.20 8.66
N SER A 14 -0.03 3.61 8.86
CA SER A 14 0.63 3.63 10.16
C SER A 14 1.68 4.74 10.21
N GLN A 15 2.31 4.96 11.37
CA GLN A 15 3.31 6.02 11.55
C GLN A 15 4.43 5.99 10.50
N GLU A 16 4.84 4.79 10.07
CA GLU A 16 5.94 4.60 9.12
C GLU A 16 5.48 4.29 7.68
N ASN A 17 4.18 4.09 7.44
CA ASN A 17 3.67 3.64 6.13
C ASN A 17 2.66 4.61 5.52
N LEU A 18 3.02 5.05 4.31
CA LEU A 18 2.19 5.83 3.42
C LEU A 18 1.91 5.01 2.16
N ALA A 19 0.66 4.95 1.76
CA ALA A 19 0.24 4.40 0.48
C ALA A 19 -0.23 5.53 -0.43
N LEU A 20 -0.10 5.34 -1.74
CA LEU A 20 -0.73 6.24 -2.70
C LEU A 20 -2.23 5.95 -2.75
N CYS A 21 -3.07 6.98 -2.70
CA CYS A 21 -4.48 6.82 -3.07
C CYS A 21 -4.57 6.64 -4.59
N GLU A 22 -4.59 5.39 -5.05
CA GLU A 22 -4.76 5.08 -6.47
C GLU A 22 -6.26 5.12 -6.84
N PRO A 23 -6.67 5.80 -7.93
CA PRO A 23 -8.07 5.84 -8.36
C PRO A 23 -8.65 4.44 -8.58
N ALA A 24 -7.84 3.52 -9.14
CA ALA A 24 -8.24 2.14 -9.37
C ALA A 24 -8.57 1.38 -8.08
N TRP A 25 -7.80 1.62 -7.00
CA TRP A 25 -8.11 1.04 -5.69
C TRP A 25 -9.41 1.62 -5.14
N LEU A 26 -9.56 2.95 -5.14
CA LEU A 26 -10.75 3.62 -4.62
C LEU A 26 -12.03 3.16 -5.35
N GLN A 27 -11.97 3.07 -6.67
CA GLN A 27 -13.06 2.56 -7.50
C GLN A 27 -13.38 1.10 -7.16
N GLN A 28 -12.37 0.24 -7.01
CA GLN A 28 -12.60 -1.16 -6.67
C GLN A 28 -13.23 -1.32 -5.28
N THR A 29 -12.79 -0.53 -4.29
CA THR A 29 -13.36 -0.51 -2.94
C THR A 29 -14.85 -0.14 -2.98
N LEU A 30 -15.21 0.90 -3.73
CA LEU A 30 -16.61 1.30 -3.90
C LEU A 30 -17.44 0.30 -4.71
N LYS A 31 -16.85 -0.34 -5.73
CA LYS A 31 -17.51 -1.43 -6.48
C LYS A 31 -17.80 -2.64 -5.58
N ASN A 32 -16.89 -3.00 -4.70
CA ASN A 32 -17.10 -4.08 -3.74
C ASN A 32 -18.24 -3.75 -2.77
N ALA A 33 -18.27 -2.53 -2.25
CA ALA A 33 -19.36 -2.05 -1.39
C ALA A 33 -20.70 -2.04 -2.13
N ALA A 34 -20.72 -1.61 -3.40
CA ALA A 34 -21.92 -1.59 -4.22
C ALA A 34 -22.48 -2.99 -4.49
N ASN A 35 -21.60 -3.95 -4.80
CA ASN A 35 -21.99 -5.34 -4.99
C ASN A 35 -22.55 -5.95 -3.69
N ALA A 36 -21.98 -5.61 -2.53
CA ALA A 36 -22.46 -6.08 -1.24
C ALA A 36 -23.81 -5.46 -0.85
N ALA A 37 -24.04 -4.19 -1.20
CA ALA A 37 -25.30 -3.49 -0.99
C ALA A 37 -26.37 -3.78 -2.06
N GLU A 38 -26.09 -4.68 -3.01
CA GLU A 38 -26.95 -5.00 -4.17
C GLU A 38 -27.37 -3.76 -5.00
N VAL A 39 -26.55 -2.71 -5.02
CA VAL A 39 -26.80 -1.49 -5.80
C VAL A 39 -26.14 -1.56 -7.18
N PRO A 40 -26.63 -0.81 -8.18
CA PRO A 40 -26.08 -0.87 -9.54
C PRO A 40 -24.61 -0.48 -9.64
N GLU A 41 -23.84 -1.19 -10.47
CA GLU A 41 -22.40 -0.93 -10.66
C GLU A 41 -22.09 0.49 -11.14
N TRP A 42 -22.96 1.09 -11.98
CA TRP A 42 -22.77 2.46 -12.49
C TRP A 42 -22.71 3.49 -11.35
N LEU A 43 -23.38 3.23 -10.22
CA LEU A 43 -23.39 4.12 -9.07
C LEU A 43 -22.02 4.15 -8.39
N ALA A 44 -21.36 2.99 -8.27
CA ALA A 44 -20.00 2.91 -7.72
C ALA A 44 -19.00 3.69 -8.58
N GLU A 45 -19.14 3.64 -9.91
CA GLU A 45 -18.28 4.40 -10.81
C GLU A 45 -18.48 5.90 -10.66
N ASP A 46 -19.72 6.37 -10.59
CA ASP A 46 -20.02 7.80 -10.44
C ASP A 46 -19.57 8.35 -9.09
N VAL A 47 -19.86 7.61 -8.01
CA VAL A 47 -19.39 7.94 -6.65
C VAL A 47 -17.87 7.96 -6.60
N SER A 48 -17.18 6.99 -7.21
CA SER A 48 -15.71 6.95 -7.19
C SER A 48 -15.07 8.18 -7.84
N LYS A 49 -15.63 8.64 -8.97
CA LYS A 49 -15.21 9.88 -9.64
C LYS A 49 -15.51 11.10 -8.77
N GLY A 50 -16.65 11.12 -8.09
CA GLY A 50 -17.02 12.17 -7.15
C GLY A 50 -16.02 12.30 -5.99
N VAL A 51 -15.69 11.17 -5.35
CA VAL A 51 -14.70 11.12 -4.26
C VAL A 51 -13.31 11.50 -4.77
N GLU A 52 -12.89 11.00 -5.93
CA GLU A 52 -11.63 11.40 -6.57
C GLU A 52 -11.58 12.91 -6.81
N CYS A 53 -12.62 13.49 -7.41
CA CYS A 53 -12.72 14.92 -7.67
C CYS A 53 -12.69 15.76 -6.39
N TYR A 54 -13.35 15.29 -5.31
CA TYR A 54 -13.29 15.92 -4.01
C TYR A 54 -11.87 15.89 -3.42
N LEU A 55 -11.21 14.74 -3.42
CA LEU A 55 -9.85 14.60 -2.90
C LEU A 55 -8.84 15.43 -3.70
N LYS A 56 -9.01 15.56 -5.02
CA LYS A 56 -8.16 16.39 -5.88
C LYS A 56 -8.35 17.89 -5.65
N ASN A 57 -9.60 18.34 -5.57
CA ASN A 57 -9.91 19.78 -5.65
C ASN A 57 -10.21 20.44 -4.31
N HIS A 58 -10.61 19.66 -3.29
CA HIS A 58 -11.13 20.19 -2.03
C HIS A 58 -10.38 19.71 -0.80
N TYR A 59 -9.54 18.67 -0.90
CA TYR A 59 -8.72 18.23 0.23
C TYR A 59 -7.43 19.09 0.29
N PRO A 60 -7.22 19.89 1.36
CA PRO A 60 -6.09 20.81 1.43
C PRO A 60 -4.76 20.13 1.82
N GLY A 61 -4.80 18.86 2.24
CA GLY A 61 -3.66 18.13 2.75
C GLY A 61 -2.97 17.26 1.70
N THR A 62 -1.69 16.95 1.92
CA THR A 62 -0.95 15.96 1.11
C THR A 62 -1.09 14.54 1.65
N VAL A 63 -1.48 14.39 2.92
CA VAL A 63 -1.64 13.10 3.59
C VAL A 63 -2.99 13.09 4.32
N ILE A 64 -3.72 11.98 4.25
CA ILE A 64 -4.96 11.71 4.99
C ILE A 64 -4.79 10.40 5.76
N GLU A 65 -5.25 10.33 7.01
CA GLU A 65 -5.29 9.06 7.75
C GLU A 65 -6.35 8.14 7.12
N VAL A 66 -6.09 6.82 7.10
CA VAL A 66 -7.01 5.86 6.49
C VAL A 66 -8.40 5.92 7.11
N GLY A 67 -8.51 6.05 8.44
CA GLY A 67 -9.79 6.22 9.13
C GLY A 67 -10.52 7.48 8.69
N ASP A 68 -9.83 8.63 8.69
CA ASP A 68 -10.40 9.92 8.27
C ASP A 68 -10.89 9.89 6.81
N LEU A 69 -10.21 9.16 5.93
CA LEU A 69 -10.63 8.97 4.55
C LEU A 69 -11.98 8.22 4.50
N PHE A 70 -12.08 7.07 5.17
CA PHE A 70 -13.29 6.28 5.17
C PHE A 70 -14.46 6.99 5.85
N ASP A 71 -14.22 7.68 6.96
CA ASP A 71 -15.24 8.48 7.66
C ASP A 71 -15.81 9.58 6.75
N ARG A 72 -14.96 10.25 5.98
CA ARG A 72 -15.39 11.27 5.01
C ARG A 72 -16.18 10.69 3.86
N ILE A 73 -15.76 9.54 3.33
CA ILE A 73 -16.49 8.84 2.27
C ILE A 73 -17.87 8.41 2.79
N ARG A 74 -17.94 7.75 3.95
CA ARG A 74 -19.20 7.34 4.60
C ARG A 74 -20.12 8.54 4.84
N SER A 75 -19.60 9.62 5.41
CA SER A 75 -20.38 10.85 5.65
C SER A 75 -20.93 11.44 4.35
N THR A 76 -20.13 11.47 3.29
CA THR A 76 -20.56 11.95 1.97
C THR A 76 -21.66 11.06 1.40
N LEU A 77 -21.53 9.73 1.50
CA LEU A 77 -22.53 8.78 1.04
C LEU A 77 -23.85 8.90 1.80
N HIS A 78 -23.81 9.02 3.13
CA HIS A 78 -25.00 9.26 3.94
C HIS A 78 -25.71 10.57 3.56
N ASN A 79 -24.96 11.65 3.34
CA ASN A 79 -25.53 12.94 2.93
C ASN A 79 -26.19 12.89 1.55
N LEU A 80 -25.75 11.99 0.67
CA LEU A 80 -26.34 11.74 -0.64
C LEU A 80 -27.52 10.76 -0.60
N GLY A 81 -27.87 10.24 0.59
CA GLY A 81 -28.92 9.23 0.78
C GLY A 81 -28.50 7.82 0.40
N LEU A 82 -27.21 7.58 0.15
CA LEU A 82 -26.64 6.28 -0.22
C LEU A 82 -26.20 5.50 1.02
N ASN A 83 -27.11 5.35 1.99
CA ASN A 83 -26.81 4.75 3.30
C ASN A 83 -26.36 3.29 3.17
N ASP A 84 -27.06 2.50 2.37
CA ASP A 84 -26.72 1.09 2.19
C ASP A 84 -25.30 0.91 1.63
N LEU A 85 -24.87 1.80 0.72
CA LEU A 85 -23.50 1.80 0.19
C LEU A 85 -22.47 2.20 1.25
N ALA A 86 -22.80 3.17 2.11
CA ALA A 86 -21.93 3.63 3.20
C ALA A 86 -21.73 2.54 4.26
N ASP A 87 -22.79 1.79 4.57
CA ASP A 87 -22.78 0.75 5.61
C ASP A 87 -22.00 -0.49 5.16
N HIS A 88 -22.00 -0.80 3.86
CA HIS A 88 -21.27 -1.93 3.27
C HIS A 88 -19.85 -1.58 2.80
N LEU A 89 -19.37 -0.37 3.10
CA LEU A 89 -17.99 0.02 2.78
C LEU A 89 -16.99 -0.74 3.68
N ASP A 90 -16.07 -1.48 3.08
CA ASP A 90 -14.95 -2.12 3.78
C ASP A 90 -13.83 -1.10 3.99
N ASP A 91 -13.41 -0.91 5.24
CA ASP A 91 -12.31 0.01 5.62
C ASP A 91 -10.93 -0.59 5.31
N CYS A 92 -10.85 -1.47 4.31
CA CYS A 92 -9.61 -2.13 3.91
C CYS A 92 -8.64 -1.09 3.32
N PRO A 93 -7.45 -0.88 3.91
CA PRO A 93 -6.47 0.06 3.38
C PRO A 93 -5.99 -0.35 1.98
N PRO A 94 -5.45 0.61 1.19
CA PRO A 94 -4.84 0.31 -0.10
C PRO A 94 -3.59 -0.59 0.05
N PRO A 95 -3.18 -1.27 -1.03
CA PRO A 95 -1.96 -2.07 -1.03
C PRO A 95 -0.74 -1.25 -0.62
N ILE A 96 0.00 -1.72 0.38
CA ILE A 96 1.23 -1.06 0.82
C ILE A 96 2.38 -1.43 -0.12
N ARG A 97 2.99 -0.41 -0.71
CA ARG A 97 4.11 -0.58 -1.64
C ARG A 97 5.43 -0.35 -0.92
N ILE A 98 6.26 -1.38 -0.82
CA ILE A 98 7.55 -1.35 -0.14
C ILE A 98 8.68 -1.30 -1.18
N SER A 99 9.42 -0.19 -1.21
CA SER A 99 10.60 -0.04 -2.07
C SER A 99 11.83 -0.68 -1.43
N LEU A 100 12.22 -1.86 -1.95
CA LEU A 100 13.44 -2.53 -1.49
C LEU A 100 14.69 -1.70 -1.80
N THR A 101 14.64 -0.91 -2.87
CA THR A 101 15.76 -0.02 -3.25
C THR A 101 15.94 1.13 -2.26
N GLU A 102 14.85 1.76 -1.81
CA GLU A 102 14.94 2.83 -0.81
C GLU A 102 15.35 2.27 0.55
N LEU A 103 14.90 1.08 0.92
CA LEU A 103 15.37 0.39 2.12
C LEU A 103 16.88 0.10 2.07
N ALA A 104 17.38 -0.43 0.95
CA ALA A 104 18.82 -0.63 0.75
C ALA A 104 19.61 0.68 0.76
N ARG A 105 19.01 1.78 0.27
CA ARG A 105 19.62 3.11 0.36
C ARG A 105 19.70 3.62 1.80
N LYS A 106 18.64 3.41 2.60
CA LYS A 106 18.60 3.78 4.03
C LYS A 106 19.57 2.94 4.87
N ALA A 107 19.69 1.65 4.59
CA ALA A 107 20.62 0.76 5.28
C ALA A 107 22.10 1.13 5.01
N GLY A 108 22.38 1.64 3.81
CA GLY A 108 23.73 1.92 3.34
C GLY A 108 24.29 0.77 2.48
N PRO A 109 25.23 1.08 1.56
CA PRO A 109 25.81 0.09 0.66
C PRO A 109 26.57 -0.99 1.44
N GLY A 110 26.41 -2.26 1.07
CA GLY A 110 27.09 -3.38 1.74
C GLY A 110 26.52 -3.79 3.10
N PHE A 111 25.51 -3.09 3.63
CA PHE A 111 24.98 -3.33 4.97
C PHE A 111 23.72 -4.22 4.95
N GLU A 112 23.93 -5.48 4.60
CA GLU A 112 22.87 -6.49 4.43
C GLU A 112 22.04 -6.70 5.72
N LEU A 113 22.68 -6.80 6.89
CA LEU A 113 21.98 -6.99 8.17
C LEU A 113 21.04 -5.82 8.52
N GLY A 114 21.51 -4.57 8.34
CA GLY A 114 20.67 -3.40 8.59
C GLY A 114 19.50 -3.31 7.62
N PHE A 115 19.70 -3.74 6.36
CA PHE A 115 18.61 -3.84 5.39
C PHE A 115 17.51 -4.81 5.86
N PHE A 116 17.88 -6.01 6.32
CA PHE A 116 16.89 -6.99 6.79
C PHE A 116 16.12 -6.49 8.02
N GLN A 117 16.77 -5.78 8.95
CA GLN A 117 16.10 -5.18 10.10
C GLN A 117 15.10 -4.09 9.68
N LEU A 118 15.48 -3.21 8.74
CA LEU A 118 14.58 -2.17 8.23
C LEU A 118 13.40 -2.77 7.46
N LEU A 119 13.65 -3.81 6.67
CA LEU A 119 12.61 -4.54 5.93
C LEU A 119 11.63 -5.22 6.88
N GLN A 120 12.13 -5.89 7.92
CA GLN A 120 11.30 -6.50 8.96
C GLN A 120 10.39 -5.47 9.63
N ARG A 121 10.97 -4.33 10.05
CA ARG A 121 10.22 -3.26 10.72
C ARG A 121 9.12 -2.71 9.82
N GLN A 122 9.43 -2.49 8.54
CA GLN A 122 8.45 -1.98 7.58
C GLN A 122 7.31 -2.99 7.31
N PHE A 123 7.61 -4.28 7.30
CA PHE A 123 6.60 -5.35 7.21
C PHE A 123 5.66 -5.38 8.43
N HIS A 124 6.21 -5.34 9.64
CA HIS A 124 5.40 -5.35 10.86
C HIS A 124 4.56 -4.08 10.98
N ALA A 125 5.14 -2.91 10.74
CA ALA A 125 4.41 -1.65 10.74
C ALA A 125 3.30 -1.60 9.68
N ALA A 126 3.40 -2.40 8.60
CA ALA A 126 2.38 -2.51 7.58
C ALA A 126 1.23 -3.41 8.04
N ALA A 127 1.58 -4.56 8.62
CA ALA A 127 0.62 -5.48 9.23
C ALA A 127 -0.15 -4.85 10.39
N ASP A 128 0.54 -4.17 11.31
CA ASP A 128 -0.04 -3.44 12.46
C ASP A 128 -1.01 -2.34 12.00
N GLY A 129 -0.77 -1.76 10.82
CA GLY A 129 -1.65 -0.77 10.21
C GLY A 129 -2.87 -1.37 9.49
N GLY A 130 -3.06 -2.69 9.52
CA GLY A 130 -4.20 -3.37 8.90
C GLY A 130 -4.04 -3.64 7.40
N ALA A 131 -2.81 -3.58 6.87
CA ALA A 131 -2.59 -3.88 5.46
C ALA A 131 -2.93 -5.34 5.13
N ARG A 132 -3.84 -5.54 4.17
CA ARG A 132 -4.17 -6.88 3.64
C ARG A 132 -3.36 -7.25 2.40
N GLN A 133 -2.62 -6.30 1.82
CA GLN A 133 -1.79 -6.54 0.66
C GLN A 133 -0.47 -5.78 0.73
N LEU A 134 0.64 -6.49 0.56
CA LEU A 134 2.00 -5.97 0.50
C LEU A 134 2.59 -6.20 -0.88
N VAL A 135 3.13 -5.14 -1.47
CA VAL A 135 3.79 -5.17 -2.78
C VAL A 135 5.23 -4.71 -2.63
N CYS A 136 6.16 -5.65 -2.62
CA CYS A 136 7.59 -5.35 -2.64
C CYS A 136 8.04 -5.10 -4.08
N TYR A 137 8.84 -4.05 -4.29
CA TYR A 137 9.35 -3.75 -5.63
C TYR A 137 10.80 -3.28 -5.64
N GLY A 138 11.44 -3.43 -6.80
CA GLY A 138 12.81 -2.95 -7.01
C GLY A 138 13.89 -3.89 -6.46
N LEU A 139 13.60 -5.19 -6.43
CA LEU A 139 14.48 -6.23 -5.88
C LEU A 139 15.85 -6.24 -6.56
N ARG A 140 15.90 -6.24 -7.89
CA ARG A 140 17.16 -6.31 -8.65
C ARG A 140 18.11 -5.16 -8.32
N THR A 141 17.60 -3.94 -8.25
CA THR A 141 18.38 -2.74 -7.94
C THR A 141 18.84 -2.74 -6.48
N CYS A 142 17.97 -3.17 -5.56
CA CYS A 142 18.30 -3.41 -4.17
C CYS A 142 19.49 -4.38 -4.02
N VAL A 143 19.39 -5.56 -4.64
CA VAL A 143 20.43 -6.59 -4.61
C VAL A 143 21.77 -6.09 -5.13
N LYS A 144 21.78 -5.36 -6.27
CA LYS A 144 23.02 -4.78 -6.81
C LYS A 144 23.68 -3.80 -5.83
N ARG A 145 22.86 -2.97 -5.17
CA ARG A 145 23.34 -1.97 -4.20
C ARG A 145 23.89 -2.62 -2.95
N LEU A 146 23.20 -3.61 -2.39
CA LEU A 146 23.65 -4.34 -1.21
C LEU A 146 24.91 -5.18 -1.49
N ALA A 147 24.97 -5.85 -2.65
CA ALA A 147 26.15 -6.59 -3.06
C ALA A 147 27.32 -5.70 -3.53
N THR A 148 27.14 -4.36 -3.55
CA THR A 148 28.11 -3.38 -4.08
C THR A 148 28.64 -3.76 -5.48
N ALA A 149 27.76 -4.31 -6.31
CA ALA A 149 28.14 -4.96 -7.57
C ALA A 149 27.76 -4.11 -8.79
N GLU A 150 28.73 -3.83 -9.66
CA GLU A 150 28.49 -3.15 -10.93
C GLU A 150 27.76 -4.06 -11.93
N LYS A 151 28.21 -5.32 -12.02
CA LYS A 151 27.64 -6.36 -12.89
C LYS A 151 26.96 -7.43 -12.05
N TRP A 152 25.94 -8.07 -12.62
CA TRP A 152 25.21 -9.14 -11.95
C TRP A 152 26.12 -10.37 -11.76
N SER A 153 26.28 -10.81 -10.52
CA SER A 153 27.23 -11.87 -10.13
C SER A 153 26.53 -13.05 -9.45
N PRO A 154 27.21 -14.19 -9.23
CA PRO A 154 26.68 -15.28 -8.39
C PRO A 154 26.29 -14.81 -6.98
N ARG A 155 27.04 -13.85 -6.39
CA ARG A 155 26.68 -13.23 -5.11
C ARG A 155 25.34 -12.51 -5.18
N CYS A 156 25.06 -11.78 -6.26
CA CYS A 156 23.76 -11.13 -6.47
C CYS A 156 22.62 -12.15 -6.51
N ARG A 157 22.79 -13.28 -7.21
CA ARG A 157 21.76 -14.35 -7.23
C ARG A 157 21.51 -14.94 -5.85
N LYS A 158 22.57 -15.17 -5.09
CA LYS A 158 22.45 -15.67 -3.71
C LYS A 158 21.68 -14.69 -2.83
N LEU A 159 22.05 -13.42 -2.88
CA LEU A 159 21.38 -12.38 -2.08
C LEU A 159 19.93 -12.16 -2.53
N GLU A 160 19.63 -12.23 -3.82
CA GLU A 160 18.25 -12.18 -4.31
C GLU A 160 17.40 -13.30 -3.71
N ALA A 161 17.93 -14.54 -3.69
CA ALA A 161 17.25 -15.68 -3.09
C ALA A 161 17.06 -15.47 -1.58
N GLU A 162 18.10 -15.04 -0.86
CA GLU A 162 18.01 -14.76 0.58
C GLU A 162 16.95 -13.68 0.90
N ILE A 163 16.83 -12.63 0.08
CA ILE A 163 15.79 -11.61 0.25
C ILE A 163 14.40 -12.18 -0.02
N ARG A 164 14.23 -13.00 -1.08
CA ARG A 164 12.93 -13.63 -1.37
C ARG A 164 12.50 -14.60 -0.27
N ASP A 165 13.42 -15.42 0.21
CA ASP A 165 13.19 -16.36 1.30
C ASP A 165 12.81 -15.62 2.58
N PHE A 166 13.52 -14.52 2.89
CA PHE A 166 13.18 -13.66 4.01
C PHE A 166 11.77 -13.08 3.88
N LEU A 167 11.41 -12.52 2.73
CA LEU A 167 10.08 -11.96 2.48
C LEU A 167 8.97 -13.01 2.65
N GLN A 168 9.20 -14.23 2.15
CA GLN A 168 8.26 -15.34 2.32
C GLN A 168 8.15 -15.78 3.78
N GLN A 169 9.26 -15.82 4.52
CA GLN A 169 9.25 -16.15 5.94
C GLN A 169 8.48 -15.10 6.77
N GLN A 170 8.70 -13.82 6.50
CA GLN A 170 7.95 -12.73 7.16
C GLN A 170 6.46 -12.82 6.82
N HIS A 171 6.11 -13.05 5.55
CA HIS A 171 4.73 -13.23 5.14
C HIS A 171 4.04 -14.39 5.86
N ARG A 172 4.69 -15.56 5.96
CA ARG A 172 4.14 -16.71 6.71
C ARG A 172 3.92 -16.39 8.18
N THR A 173 4.88 -15.71 8.81
CA THR A 173 4.78 -15.33 10.23
C THR A 173 3.59 -14.39 10.44
N LEU A 174 3.39 -13.42 9.55
CA LEU A 174 2.26 -12.49 9.64
C LEU A 174 0.92 -13.12 9.26
N CYS A 175 0.90 -14.16 8.43
CA CYS A 175 -0.32 -14.89 8.10
C CYS A 175 -0.93 -15.64 9.29
N ASP A 176 -0.13 -15.98 10.31
CA ASP A 176 -0.65 -16.56 11.55
C ASP A 176 -1.56 -15.56 12.29
N ASP A 177 -1.26 -14.26 12.18
CA ASP A 177 -2.04 -13.17 12.78
C ASP A 177 -3.08 -12.55 11.82
N ILE A 178 -2.78 -12.53 10.51
CA ILE A 178 -3.57 -11.89 9.45
C ILE A 178 -3.74 -12.88 8.28
N PRO A 179 -4.76 -13.76 8.30
CA PRO A 179 -4.89 -14.86 7.35
C PRO A 179 -5.07 -14.41 5.89
N ASP A 180 -5.64 -13.24 5.66
CA ASP A 180 -5.92 -12.71 4.32
C ASP A 180 -4.78 -11.84 3.73
N LEU A 181 -3.62 -11.79 4.39
CA LEU A 181 -2.48 -11.02 3.93
C LEU A 181 -1.91 -11.58 2.61
N ARG A 182 -1.87 -10.75 1.56
CA ARG A 182 -1.30 -11.11 0.25
C ARG A 182 0.06 -10.45 0.05
N LEU A 183 1.06 -11.21 -0.40
CA LEU A 183 2.39 -10.71 -0.77
C LEU A 183 2.62 -10.82 -2.28
N ALA A 184 3.03 -9.72 -2.91
CA ALA A 184 3.54 -9.68 -4.29
C ALA A 184 4.97 -9.13 -4.31
N ILE A 185 5.84 -9.73 -5.14
CA ILE A 185 7.25 -9.32 -5.29
C ILE A 185 7.52 -9.01 -6.77
N ASN A 186 7.76 -7.74 -7.09
CA ASN A 186 7.92 -7.21 -8.45
C ASN A 186 9.34 -6.69 -8.76
#